data_AF-A0A6C0CCX2-F1
#
_entry.id   AF-A0A6C0CCX2-F1
#
_cell.length_a   1.000
_cell.length_b   1.000
_cell.length_c   1.000
_cell.angle_alpha   90.00
_cell.angle_beta   90.00
_cell.angle_gamma   90.00
#
_symmetry.space_group_name_H-M   'P 1'
#
loop_
_entity.id
_entity.type
_entity.pdbx_description
1 polymer ?
#
loop_
_entity_poly.entity_id
_entity_poly.type
_entity_poly.pdbx_seq_one_letter_code
_entity_poly.pdbx_strand_id
1 'polypeptide(L)'
;MNKELLKSVNKIKYYEELYDIPRISLENKRITNQKKLRIGLINVPCGGFGDIIVCQTFYEYLKSWYPQHESVLCTTTPEKFKKLGIDTKSYKKIDVHGGQECELHNLLYFKKQPKKFDIMICIPIINYQFNINQFKKFIPYANLFNTFTMSEYNGYIPPYTFPIGVGKGQLGLFITDQKVKKHDLIDGPYALVYIQPSPEWGVHSKTCFLKFMEMISKKYYKKHSFFQVVVQQWLIDDLNNSPQFKTRFKKALEPYYTNVLIHSSDGEHGFIDGQGGNSLVLRGDILPKPRHEFISLMKYSVEDILLTGDQSITDCFSACSNKHVWYQIAPWKTDFADNLAKCIPDKYIDNFRTTCGTLKGINQKINYKQFLKEYDFRKLGKVRMDSILNFVYNQDDYKDYMEIILHSRNKESVLNKLKNKI
;
A
#
# COMPACT_ATOMS: atom_id res chain seq x y z
N MET A 1 19.96 -4.53 33.13
CA MET A 1 18.85 -4.90 32.23
C MET A 1 17.54 -5.23 32.97
N ASN A 2 17.56 -6.06 34.02
CA ASN A 2 16.32 -6.54 34.66
C ASN A 2 15.39 -5.46 35.25
N LYS A 3 15.90 -4.37 35.85
CA LYS A 3 15.04 -3.30 36.41
C LYS A 3 14.26 -2.50 35.35
N GLU A 4 14.85 -2.25 34.19
CA GLU A 4 14.16 -1.55 33.09
C GLU A 4 13.13 -2.43 32.41
N LEU A 5 13.46 -3.72 32.17
CA LEU A 5 12.50 -4.70 31.66
C LEU A 5 11.30 -4.85 32.60
N LEU A 6 11.53 -4.93 33.91
CA LEU A 6 10.44 -5.01 34.89
C LEU A 6 9.54 -3.76 34.86
N LYS A 7 10.12 -2.56 34.70
CA LYS A 7 9.34 -1.32 34.52
C LYS A 7 8.48 -1.37 33.26
N SER A 8 9.01 -1.86 32.14
CA SER A 8 8.27 -2.02 30.88
C SER A 8 7.15 -3.05 31.02
N VAL A 9 7.41 -4.20 31.64
CA VAL A 9 6.43 -5.25 31.91
C VAL A 9 5.28 -4.75 32.79
N ASN A 10 5.55 -3.90 33.78
CA ASN A 10 4.49 -3.34 34.62
C ASN A 10 3.52 -2.45 33.82
N LYS A 11 4.01 -1.71 32.81
CA LYS A 11 3.25 -0.71 32.05
C LYS A 11 2.31 -1.28 31.00
N ILE A 12 2.63 -2.45 30.43
CA ILE A 12 1.79 -3.07 29.38
C ILE A 12 0.46 -3.55 29.97
N LYS A 13 -0.60 -3.62 29.15
CA LYS A 13 -1.92 -4.05 29.63
C LYS A 13 -2.15 -5.54 29.37
N TYR A 14 -1.80 -6.00 28.18
CA TYR A 14 -2.09 -7.34 27.70
C TYR A 14 -0.86 -8.25 27.73
N TYR A 15 -1.07 -9.56 27.89
CA TYR A 15 0.02 -10.53 27.99
C TYR A 15 0.82 -10.61 26.69
N GLU A 16 0.12 -10.49 25.58
CA GLU A 16 0.65 -10.58 24.22
C GLU A 16 1.66 -9.46 23.91
N GLU A 17 1.56 -8.32 24.60
CA GLU A 17 2.52 -7.22 24.46
C GLU A 17 3.91 -7.55 25.04
N LEU A 18 4.01 -8.56 25.91
CA LEU A 18 5.30 -8.98 26.50
C LEU A 18 6.31 -9.41 25.45
N TYR A 19 5.84 -10.05 24.37
CA TYR A 19 6.72 -10.54 23.29
C TYR A 19 7.42 -9.40 22.55
N ASP A 20 6.85 -8.18 22.60
CA ASP A 20 7.39 -7.02 21.90
C ASP A 20 8.37 -6.20 22.75
N ILE A 21 8.38 -6.37 24.08
CA ILE A 21 9.22 -5.57 24.98
C ILE A 21 10.71 -5.61 24.61
N PRO A 22 11.32 -6.76 24.29
CA PRO A 22 12.74 -6.81 23.92
C PRO A 22 13.04 -5.90 22.74
N ARG A 23 12.31 -6.03 21.62
CA ARG A 23 12.51 -5.19 20.43
C ARG A 23 12.18 -3.72 20.68
N ILE A 24 11.12 -3.42 21.44
CA ILE A 24 10.73 -2.02 21.75
C ILE A 24 11.83 -1.35 22.58
N SER A 25 12.43 -2.06 23.54
CA SER A 25 13.53 -1.54 24.35
C SER A 25 14.81 -1.23 23.55
N LEU A 26 14.87 -1.68 22.29
CA LEU A 26 15.99 -1.49 21.38
C LEU A 26 15.67 -0.52 20.22
N GLU A 27 14.46 0.06 20.17
CA GLU A 27 14.14 1.09 19.17
C GLU A 27 15.08 2.30 19.30
N ASN A 28 15.51 2.83 18.16
CA ASN A 28 16.49 3.93 18.03
C ASN A 28 17.90 3.63 18.59
N LYS A 29 18.15 2.41 19.09
CA LYS A 29 19.51 1.99 19.45
C LYS A 29 20.29 1.56 18.21
N ARG A 30 21.59 1.83 18.20
CA ARG A 30 22.49 1.38 17.13
C ARG A 30 22.59 -0.15 17.17
N ILE A 31 22.64 -0.76 15.99
CA ILE A 31 22.95 -2.18 15.83
C ILE A 31 24.40 -2.41 16.30
N THR A 32 24.60 -3.38 17.19
CA THR A 32 25.93 -3.69 17.79
C THR A 32 26.64 -4.86 17.13
N ASN A 33 25.97 -5.62 16.27
CA ASN A 33 26.47 -6.85 15.68
C ASN A 33 26.08 -6.93 14.20
N GLN A 34 26.86 -7.65 13.40
CA GLN A 34 26.66 -7.80 11.95
C GLN A 34 26.64 -9.27 11.51
N LYS A 35 26.41 -10.21 12.43
CA LYS A 35 26.26 -11.63 12.11
C LYS A 35 25.29 -11.81 10.95
N LYS A 36 25.66 -12.64 9.98
CA LYS A 36 24.77 -12.92 8.85
C LYS A 36 23.52 -13.66 9.33
N LEU A 37 22.36 -13.06 9.09
CA LEU A 37 21.04 -13.65 9.35
C LEU A 37 20.32 -14.01 8.05
N ARG A 38 19.41 -14.97 8.13
CA ARG A 38 18.47 -15.35 7.08
C ARG A 38 17.07 -14.85 7.43
N ILE A 39 16.52 -13.97 6.61
CA ILE A 39 15.23 -13.30 6.83
C ILE A 39 14.22 -13.82 5.80
N GLY A 40 13.16 -14.48 6.26
CA GLY A 40 12.08 -14.98 5.42
C GLY A 40 10.90 -14.01 5.38
N LEU A 41 10.47 -13.58 4.20
CA LEU A 41 9.19 -12.91 3.99
C LEU A 41 8.16 -13.93 3.53
N ILE A 42 7.08 -14.11 4.29
CA ILE A 42 6.02 -15.07 4.00
C ILE A 42 4.81 -14.32 3.45
N ASN A 43 4.53 -14.50 2.17
CA ASN A 43 3.47 -13.80 1.46
C ASN A 43 2.38 -14.78 1.00
N VAL A 44 1.17 -14.58 1.51
CA VAL A 44 -0.05 -15.27 1.09
C VAL A 44 -1.03 -14.19 0.65
N PRO A 45 -0.95 -13.72 -0.61
CA PRO A 45 -1.73 -12.57 -1.05
C PRO A 45 -3.23 -12.90 -1.15
N CYS A 46 -4.04 -11.86 -1.09
CA CYS A 46 -5.48 -11.88 -1.04
C CYS A 46 -6.08 -11.03 -2.18
N GLY A 47 -6.17 -11.61 -3.37
CA GLY A 47 -6.67 -10.86 -4.53
C GLY A 47 -5.72 -9.75 -5.00
N GLY A 48 -5.95 -9.26 -6.22
CA GLY A 48 -5.22 -8.13 -6.78
C GLY A 48 -3.69 -8.25 -6.80
N PHE A 49 -3.03 -7.10 -6.89
CA PHE A 49 -1.57 -6.94 -6.94
C PHE A 49 -1.00 -6.11 -5.76
N GLY A 50 -1.83 -5.49 -4.93
CA GLY A 50 -1.39 -4.63 -3.83
C GLY A 50 -0.47 -5.37 -2.86
N ASP A 51 -0.91 -6.53 -2.38
CA ASP A 51 -0.19 -7.35 -1.40
C ASP A 51 1.19 -7.78 -1.88
N ILE A 52 1.29 -8.14 -3.16
CA ILE A 52 2.56 -8.57 -3.74
C ILE A 52 3.50 -7.39 -3.96
N ILE A 53 2.96 -6.21 -4.28
CA ILE A 53 3.76 -4.98 -4.42
C ILE A 53 4.28 -4.53 -3.05
N VAL A 54 3.45 -4.57 -2.01
CA VAL A 54 3.86 -4.30 -0.62
C VAL A 54 4.97 -5.26 -0.20
N CYS A 55 4.77 -6.57 -0.41
CA CYS A 55 5.78 -7.57 -0.09
C CYS A 55 7.09 -7.36 -0.86
N GLN A 56 7.00 -7.14 -2.17
CA GLN A 56 8.17 -6.90 -3.01
C GLN A 56 8.91 -5.62 -2.61
N THR A 57 8.19 -4.55 -2.30
CA THR A 57 8.82 -3.28 -1.94
C THR A 57 9.59 -3.43 -0.62
N PHE A 58 9.00 -4.13 0.36
CA PHE A 58 9.71 -4.40 1.61
C PHE A 58 10.90 -5.36 1.42
N TYR A 59 10.78 -6.35 0.54
CA TYR A 59 11.89 -7.22 0.15
C TYR A 59 13.09 -6.43 -0.40
N GLU A 60 12.86 -5.49 -1.31
CA GLU A 60 13.92 -4.64 -1.86
C GLU A 60 14.51 -3.70 -0.81
N TYR A 61 13.70 -3.20 0.13
CA TYR A 61 14.21 -2.43 1.27
C TYR A 61 15.14 -3.25 2.14
N LEU A 62 14.79 -4.48 2.48
CA LEU A 62 15.66 -5.34 3.29
C LEU A 62 17.00 -5.60 2.58
N LYS A 63 16.98 -5.87 1.27
CA LYS A 63 18.21 -6.04 0.49
C LYS A 63 19.07 -4.80 0.42
N SER A 64 18.44 -3.63 0.36
CA SER A 64 19.13 -2.33 0.34
C SER A 64 19.68 -1.95 1.71
N TRP A 65 18.90 -2.12 2.78
CA TRP A 65 19.31 -1.77 4.15
C TRP A 65 20.34 -2.73 4.72
N TYR A 66 20.27 -4.01 4.35
CA TYR A 66 21.08 -5.07 4.95
C TYR A 66 21.63 -6.05 3.90
N PRO A 67 22.50 -5.60 2.97
CA PRO A 67 23.03 -6.43 1.89
C PRO A 67 23.84 -7.65 2.37
N GLN A 68 24.32 -7.64 3.62
CA GLN A 68 25.02 -8.75 4.25
C GLN A 68 24.09 -9.92 4.63
N HIS A 69 22.78 -9.67 4.79
CA HIS A 69 21.79 -10.68 5.16
C HIS A 69 21.24 -11.41 3.95
N GLU A 70 20.73 -12.62 4.19
CA GLU A 70 20.02 -13.37 3.16
C GLU A 70 18.52 -13.17 3.30
N SER A 71 17.97 -12.24 2.52
CA SER A 71 16.52 -12.05 2.39
C SER A 71 15.93 -13.05 1.39
N VAL A 72 14.89 -13.77 1.81
CA VAL A 72 14.21 -14.79 1.00
C VAL A 72 12.72 -14.49 0.98
N LEU A 73 12.17 -14.27 -0.21
CA LEU A 73 10.72 -14.13 -0.40
C LEU A 73 10.11 -15.51 -0.64
N CYS A 74 9.15 -15.87 0.18
CA CYS A 74 8.36 -17.09 0.10
C CYS A 74 6.91 -16.72 -0.25
N THR A 75 6.35 -17.27 -1.32
CA THR A 75 4.98 -16.91 -1.75
C THR A 75 4.22 -18.09 -2.35
N THR A 76 2.90 -18.08 -2.17
CA THR A 76 1.97 -19.04 -2.80
C THR A 76 1.71 -18.73 -4.28
N THR A 77 1.97 -17.50 -4.74
CA THR A 77 1.60 -17.03 -6.09
C THR A 77 2.77 -16.39 -6.86
N PRO A 78 3.89 -17.11 -7.10
CA PRO A 78 5.03 -16.55 -7.83
C PRO A 78 4.66 -16.03 -9.23
N GLU A 79 3.65 -16.63 -9.87
CA GLU A 79 3.18 -16.18 -11.20
C GLU A 79 2.63 -14.75 -11.19
N LYS A 80 2.03 -14.27 -10.09
CA LYS A 80 1.56 -12.88 -10.02
C LYS A 80 2.72 -11.88 -10.02
N PHE A 81 3.83 -12.21 -9.38
CA PHE A 81 5.04 -11.38 -9.42
C PHE A 81 5.62 -11.35 -10.84
N LYS A 82 5.66 -12.49 -11.54
CA LYS A 82 6.08 -12.54 -12.96
C LYS A 82 5.21 -11.68 -13.87
N LYS A 83 3.90 -11.64 -13.66
CA LYS A 83 2.97 -10.75 -14.40
C LYS A 83 3.30 -9.26 -14.21
N LEU A 84 3.97 -8.89 -13.11
CA LEU A 84 4.49 -7.53 -12.89
C LEU A 84 5.90 -7.32 -13.47
N GLY A 85 6.49 -8.31 -14.15
CA GLY A 85 7.83 -8.26 -14.70
C GLY A 85 8.95 -8.47 -13.66
N ILE A 86 8.62 -9.04 -12.49
CA ILE A 86 9.58 -9.29 -11.41
C ILE A 86 10.25 -10.66 -11.64
N ASP A 87 11.58 -10.72 -11.54
CA ASP A 87 12.30 -12.00 -11.57
C ASP A 87 12.11 -12.77 -10.25
N THR A 88 11.43 -13.92 -10.35
CA THR A 88 11.09 -14.76 -9.19
C THR A 88 12.01 -15.96 -9.02
N LYS A 89 13.11 -16.09 -9.77
CA LYS A 89 13.99 -17.28 -9.71
C LYS A 89 14.54 -17.57 -8.31
N SER A 90 14.78 -16.52 -7.53
CA SER A 90 15.31 -16.63 -6.16
C SER A 90 14.23 -16.92 -5.11
N TYR A 91 12.95 -16.80 -5.46
CA TYR A 91 11.85 -16.96 -4.53
C TYR A 91 11.60 -18.42 -4.17
N LYS A 92 10.98 -18.65 -3.02
CA LYS A 92 10.53 -19.97 -2.60
C LYS A 92 9.03 -20.08 -2.79
N LYS A 93 8.61 -21.04 -3.60
CA LYS A 93 7.19 -21.36 -3.73
C LYS A 93 6.70 -22.01 -2.42
N ILE A 94 5.60 -21.49 -1.91
CA ILE A 94 4.78 -22.11 -0.86
C ILE A 94 3.68 -22.88 -1.59
N ASP A 95 3.52 -24.16 -1.27
CA ASP A 95 2.40 -24.95 -1.75
C ASP A 95 1.28 -24.95 -0.69
N VAL A 96 0.05 -25.16 -1.13
CA VAL A 96 -1.17 -25.03 -0.31
C VAL A 96 -2.02 -26.29 -0.46
N HIS A 97 -2.69 -26.71 0.61
CA HIS A 97 -3.72 -27.77 0.58
C HIS A 97 -5.13 -27.22 0.24
N GLY A 98 -5.21 -26.02 -0.31
CA GLY A 98 -6.46 -25.32 -0.68
C GLY A 98 -6.24 -24.31 -1.82
N GLY A 99 -6.84 -23.15 -1.70
CA GLY A 99 -6.65 -22.01 -2.59
C GLY A 99 -5.25 -21.39 -2.45
N GLN A 100 -4.76 -20.79 -3.54
CA GLN A 100 -3.45 -20.12 -3.53
C GLN A 100 -3.47 -18.73 -2.87
N GLU A 101 -4.65 -18.22 -2.53
CA GLU A 101 -4.86 -16.85 -2.05
C GLU A 101 -5.66 -16.87 -0.75
N CYS A 102 -5.36 -15.94 0.15
CA CYS A 102 -5.99 -15.82 1.48
C CYS A 102 -6.00 -17.08 2.35
N GLU A 103 -5.13 -18.04 2.07
CA GLU A 103 -5.19 -19.35 2.72
C GLU A 103 -4.60 -19.32 4.12
N LEU A 104 -5.19 -20.09 5.04
CA LEU A 104 -4.70 -20.16 6.42
C LEU A 104 -3.30 -20.79 6.49
N HIS A 105 -2.47 -20.27 7.40
CA HIS A 105 -1.08 -20.71 7.52
C HIS A 105 -0.92 -22.22 7.81
N ASN A 106 -1.89 -22.86 8.45
CA ASN A 106 -1.85 -24.30 8.74
C ASN A 106 -2.09 -25.21 7.52
N LEU A 107 -2.44 -24.63 6.37
CA LEU A 107 -2.63 -25.35 5.10
C LEU A 107 -1.43 -25.17 4.16
N LEU A 108 -0.44 -24.39 4.58
CA LEU A 108 0.78 -24.11 3.82
C LEU A 108 1.84 -25.17 4.08
N TYR A 109 2.61 -25.49 3.05
CA TYR A 109 3.78 -26.36 3.16
C TYR A 109 4.83 -26.02 2.12
N PHE A 110 6.06 -26.46 2.36
CA PHE A 110 7.13 -26.45 1.36
C PHE A 110 7.35 -27.88 0.86
N LYS A 111 7.27 -28.10 -0.45
CA LYS A 111 7.73 -29.36 -1.05
C LYS A 111 9.22 -29.63 -0.77
N LYS A 112 10.03 -28.57 -0.80
CA LYS A 112 11.44 -28.60 -0.39
C LYS A 112 11.66 -27.56 0.69
N GLN A 113 11.92 -28.02 1.91
CA GLN A 113 12.12 -27.16 3.05
C GLN A 113 13.29 -26.18 2.82
N PRO A 114 13.09 -24.86 3.01
CA PRO A 114 14.17 -23.90 2.98
C PRO A 114 15.09 -24.10 4.18
N LYS A 115 16.31 -23.54 4.11
CA LYS A 115 17.15 -23.41 5.29
C LYS A 115 16.42 -22.57 6.35
N LYS A 116 16.64 -22.89 7.62
CA LYS A 116 16.05 -22.22 8.78
C LYS A 116 16.23 -20.70 8.68
N PHE A 117 15.14 -19.97 8.89
CA PHE A 117 15.12 -18.53 9.03
C PHE A 117 15.39 -18.11 10.46
N ASP A 118 16.21 -17.07 10.64
CA ASP A 118 16.41 -16.42 11.94
C ASP A 118 15.27 -15.46 12.26
N ILE A 119 14.72 -14.81 11.22
CA ILE A 119 13.58 -13.88 11.29
C ILE A 119 12.58 -14.27 10.21
N MET A 120 11.29 -14.27 10.56
CA MET A 120 10.18 -14.47 9.63
C MET A 120 9.21 -13.31 9.74
N ILE A 121 8.73 -12.81 8.60
CA ILE A 121 7.76 -11.71 8.55
C ILE A 121 6.61 -12.12 7.64
N CYS A 122 5.41 -12.25 8.20
CA CYS A 122 4.18 -12.53 7.46
C CYS A 122 3.59 -11.23 6.90
N ILE A 123 3.40 -11.17 5.58
CA ILE A 123 3.14 -9.91 4.86
C ILE A 123 2.21 -10.09 3.65
N PRO A 124 1.13 -9.30 3.55
CA PRO A 124 0.43 -8.60 4.63
C PRO A 124 -0.48 -9.56 5.45
N ILE A 125 -0.89 -9.13 6.63
CA ILE A 125 -1.98 -9.74 7.42
C ILE A 125 -3.25 -8.91 7.17
N ILE A 126 -4.27 -9.53 6.57
CA ILE A 126 -5.47 -8.83 6.06
C ILE A 126 -6.77 -9.37 6.69
N ASN A 127 -7.08 -10.66 6.52
CA ASN A 127 -8.43 -11.20 6.78
C ASN A 127 -8.60 -11.89 8.13
N TYR A 128 -7.50 -12.28 8.78
CA TYR A 128 -7.54 -12.97 10.06
C TYR A 128 -6.36 -12.55 10.92
N GLN A 129 -6.56 -12.59 12.24
CA GLN A 129 -5.51 -12.28 13.18
C GLN A 129 -4.42 -13.34 13.06
N PHE A 130 -3.15 -12.91 13.07
CA PHE A 130 -2.04 -13.84 12.99
C PHE A 130 -2.06 -14.82 14.18
N ASN A 131 -1.99 -16.11 13.88
CA ASN A 131 -2.00 -17.18 14.86
C ASN A 131 -0.70 -17.99 14.79
N ILE A 132 0.15 -17.85 15.80
CA ILE A 132 1.44 -18.54 15.86
C ILE A 132 1.32 -20.07 15.89
N ASN A 133 0.25 -20.61 16.48
CA ASN A 133 0.05 -22.07 16.56
C ASN A 133 -0.34 -22.65 15.20
N GLN A 134 -1.12 -21.91 14.40
CA GLN A 134 -1.36 -22.28 13.01
C GLN A 134 -0.08 -22.16 12.18
N PHE A 135 0.68 -21.08 12.35
CA PHE A 135 1.92 -20.86 11.63
C PHE A 135 2.98 -21.92 11.95
N LYS A 136 3.04 -22.42 13.20
CA LYS A 136 3.90 -23.55 13.59
C LYS A 136 3.61 -24.84 12.84
N LYS A 137 2.38 -25.06 12.38
CA LYS A 137 2.07 -26.23 11.53
C LYS A 137 2.77 -26.16 10.18
N PHE A 138 3.05 -24.95 9.69
CA PHE A 138 3.83 -24.70 8.48
C PHE A 138 5.34 -24.63 8.76
N ILE A 139 5.76 -23.84 9.77
CA ILE A 139 7.16 -23.68 10.18
C ILE A 139 7.31 -24.06 11.67
N PRO A 140 7.68 -25.32 12.00
CA PRO A 140 7.64 -25.83 13.38
C PRO A 140 8.46 -25.07 14.42
N TYR A 141 9.57 -24.44 14.03
CA TYR A 141 10.44 -23.69 14.93
C TYR A 141 10.01 -22.22 15.13
N ALA A 142 8.94 -21.79 14.49
CA ALA A 142 8.44 -20.43 14.63
C ALA A 142 7.92 -20.15 16.05
N ASN A 143 8.15 -18.93 16.53
CA ASN A 143 7.64 -18.44 17.81
C ASN A 143 7.43 -16.92 17.72
N LEU A 144 6.85 -16.32 18.77
CA LEU A 144 6.53 -14.88 18.81
C LEU A 144 7.77 -13.96 18.94
N PHE A 145 8.97 -14.51 19.13
CA PHE A 145 10.22 -13.74 19.17
C PHE A 145 10.94 -13.72 17.81
N ASN A 146 10.67 -14.67 16.91
CA ASN A 146 11.28 -14.72 15.58
C ASN A 146 10.28 -14.57 14.42
N THR A 147 8.99 -14.40 14.73
CA THR A 147 7.93 -14.25 13.73
C THR A 147 7.18 -12.95 13.95
N PHE A 148 7.16 -12.12 12.91
CA PHE A 148 6.61 -10.77 12.94
C PHE A 148 5.54 -10.62 11.87
N THR A 149 4.70 -9.61 12.01
CA THR A 149 3.55 -9.37 11.11
C THR A 149 3.61 -7.97 10.52
N MET A 150 3.25 -7.84 9.26
CA MET A 150 3.04 -6.55 8.60
C MET A 150 1.58 -6.42 8.18
N SER A 151 0.99 -5.24 8.37
CA SER A 151 -0.36 -4.96 7.92
C SER A 151 -0.42 -4.64 6.43
N GLU A 152 -1.63 -4.60 5.89
CA GLU A 152 -1.94 -3.68 4.77
C GLU A 152 -2.00 -2.22 5.26
N TYR A 153 -2.15 -1.25 4.34
CA TYR A 153 -2.24 0.17 4.74
C TYR A 153 -3.44 0.45 5.64
N ASN A 154 -3.15 0.95 6.85
CA ASN A 154 -4.11 1.19 7.91
C ASN A 154 -4.98 -0.05 8.21
N GLY A 155 -4.36 -1.24 8.23
CA GLY A 155 -5.07 -2.52 8.37
C GLY A 155 -5.94 -2.66 9.62
N TYR A 156 -6.98 -3.48 9.49
CA TYR A 156 -8.09 -3.61 10.45
C TYR A 156 -7.91 -4.69 11.52
N ILE A 157 -6.87 -5.53 11.41
CA ILE A 157 -6.70 -6.73 12.22
C ILE A 157 -5.38 -6.69 13.00
N PRO A 158 -5.25 -5.76 13.98
CA PRO A 158 -4.10 -5.73 14.87
C PRO A 158 -4.03 -7.01 15.73
N PRO A 159 -2.88 -7.30 16.36
CA PRO A 159 -1.66 -6.49 16.39
C PRO A 159 -0.72 -6.73 15.19
N TYR A 160 0.00 -5.69 14.81
CA TYR A 160 1.03 -5.73 13.77
C TYR A 160 2.40 -5.33 14.32
N THR A 161 3.44 -6.07 13.98
CA THR A 161 4.82 -5.61 14.22
C THR A 161 5.17 -4.42 13.33
N PHE A 162 4.69 -4.43 12.09
CA PHE A 162 4.84 -3.36 11.12
C PHE A 162 3.45 -2.85 10.67
N PRO A 163 2.79 -1.99 11.45
CA PRO A 163 1.59 -1.30 11.00
C PRO A 163 1.99 -0.26 9.94
N ILE A 164 1.67 -0.48 8.67
CA ILE A 164 1.96 0.45 7.57
C ILE A 164 0.76 1.35 7.31
N GLY A 165 0.98 2.58 6.87
CA GLY A 165 -0.09 3.56 6.68
C GLY A 165 0.25 4.93 7.25
N VAL A 166 -0.79 5.71 7.51
CA VAL A 166 -0.68 7.09 8.02
C VAL A 166 -1.49 7.29 9.30
N GLY A 167 -1.14 8.30 10.08
CA GLY A 167 -1.70 8.57 11.39
C GLY A 167 -0.94 7.92 12.53
N LYS A 168 -1.48 8.07 13.75
CA LYS A 168 -0.79 7.73 14.99
C LYS A 168 -0.40 6.24 15.05
N GLY A 169 0.88 5.96 15.26
CA GLY A 169 1.41 4.62 15.46
C GLY A 169 1.68 3.84 14.16
N GLN A 170 1.37 4.41 13.00
CA GLN A 170 1.71 3.81 11.70
C GLN A 170 3.18 4.11 11.33
N LEU A 171 3.79 3.20 10.57
CA LEU A 171 5.18 3.29 10.13
C LEU A 171 5.34 3.96 8.78
N GLY A 172 4.30 4.60 8.24
CA GLY A 172 4.39 5.36 6.99
C GLY A 172 4.03 4.56 5.75
N LEU A 173 4.17 5.26 4.61
CA LEU A 173 3.90 4.76 3.27
C LEU A 173 5.17 4.20 2.63
N PHE A 174 5.01 3.18 1.80
CA PHE A 174 6.09 2.68 0.93
C PHE A 174 6.35 3.67 -0.21
N ILE A 175 7.27 4.61 0.02
CA ILE A 175 7.72 5.58 -1.00
C ILE A 175 9.04 5.12 -1.61
N THR A 176 9.11 5.07 -2.93
CA THR A 176 10.28 4.63 -3.68
C THR A 176 10.83 5.77 -4.55
N ASP A 177 12.16 5.92 -4.66
CA ASP A 177 12.77 6.95 -5.52
C ASP A 177 12.89 6.45 -6.97
N GLN A 178 11.75 6.10 -7.58
CA GLN A 178 11.75 5.44 -8.89
C GLN A 178 12.18 6.38 -10.02
N LYS A 179 13.21 5.96 -10.77
CA LYS A 179 13.59 6.58 -12.04
C LYS A 179 12.62 6.11 -13.13
N VAL A 180 11.55 6.87 -13.30
CA VAL A 180 10.51 6.60 -14.31
C VAL A 180 10.91 7.23 -15.64
N LYS A 181 11.04 6.39 -16.68
CA LYS A 181 11.20 6.80 -18.09
C LYS A 181 9.85 7.22 -18.67
N LYS A 182 9.86 8.14 -19.64
CA LYS A 182 8.66 8.54 -20.38
C LYS A 182 8.22 7.39 -21.30
N HIS A 183 6.92 7.09 -21.31
CA HIS A 183 6.30 6.17 -22.25
C HIS A 183 6.12 6.81 -23.63
N ASP A 184 5.76 6.00 -24.62
CA ASP A 184 5.38 6.36 -25.99
C ASP A 184 3.88 6.15 -26.28
N LEU A 185 3.09 5.81 -25.26
CA LEU A 185 1.65 5.48 -25.39
C LEU A 185 0.75 6.65 -25.84
N ILE A 186 1.07 7.88 -25.44
CA ILE A 186 0.26 9.08 -25.68
C ILE A 186 1.11 10.33 -25.53
N ASP A 187 0.86 11.33 -26.38
CA ASP A 187 1.47 12.65 -26.26
C ASP A 187 0.66 13.59 -25.35
N GLY A 188 1.38 14.45 -24.63
CA GLY A 188 0.79 15.45 -23.75
C GLY A 188 0.15 16.63 -24.52
N PRO A 189 -0.75 17.39 -23.87
CA PRO A 189 -1.14 17.29 -22.46
C PRO A 189 -2.30 16.30 -22.23
N TYR A 190 -2.20 15.50 -21.16
CA TYR A 190 -3.28 14.61 -20.74
C TYR A 190 -3.42 14.54 -19.21
N ALA A 191 -4.63 14.28 -18.72
CA ALA A 191 -4.89 13.86 -17.34
C ALA A 191 -5.03 12.33 -17.25
N LEU A 192 -4.80 11.77 -16.07
CA LEU A 192 -5.05 10.35 -15.80
C LEU A 192 -6.18 10.22 -14.77
N VAL A 193 -7.10 9.31 -15.06
CA VAL A 193 -8.14 8.86 -14.15
C VAL A 193 -8.03 7.35 -14.01
N TYR A 194 -7.75 6.90 -12.79
CA TYR A 194 -7.71 5.48 -12.45
C TYR A 194 -8.52 5.26 -11.19
N ILE A 195 -9.77 4.80 -11.36
CA ILE A 195 -10.71 4.64 -10.26
C ILE A 195 -11.41 3.29 -10.30
N GLN A 196 -11.92 2.83 -9.16
CA GLN A 196 -12.66 1.57 -9.12
C GLN A 196 -14.12 1.81 -9.50
N PRO A 197 -14.76 0.84 -10.21
CA PRO A 197 -16.22 0.81 -10.32
C PRO A 197 -16.85 0.84 -8.93
N SER A 198 -17.98 1.51 -8.80
CA SER A 198 -18.70 1.45 -7.52
C SER A 198 -19.30 0.06 -7.30
N PRO A 199 -19.36 -0.42 -6.05
CA PRO A 199 -20.16 -1.59 -5.76
C PRO A 199 -21.64 -1.28 -6.07
N GLU A 200 -22.45 -2.32 -6.30
CA GLU A 200 -23.87 -2.21 -6.69
C GLU A 200 -24.69 -1.31 -5.76
N TRP A 201 -24.28 -1.19 -4.50
CA TRP A 201 -24.94 -0.36 -3.48
C TRP A 201 -24.48 1.11 -3.44
N GLY A 202 -23.70 1.61 -4.41
CA GLY A 202 -23.13 2.96 -4.36
C GLY A 202 -23.04 3.73 -5.69
N VAL A 203 -23.26 5.05 -5.62
CA VAL A 203 -23.24 6.01 -6.77
C VAL A 203 -21.90 6.79 -6.85
N HIS A 204 -20.85 6.29 -6.19
CA HIS A 204 -19.66 7.09 -5.89
C HIS A 204 -18.78 7.35 -7.12
N SER A 205 -18.51 6.34 -7.94
CA SER A 205 -17.52 6.37 -9.01
C SER A 205 -17.91 7.30 -10.16
N LYS A 206 -19.16 7.21 -10.62
CA LYS A 206 -19.74 8.11 -11.64
C LYS A 206 -19.71 9.56 -11.17
N THR A 207 -20.16 9.82 -9.94
CA THR A 207 -20.17 11.19 -9.37
C THR A 207 -18.75 11.73 -9.22
N CYS A 208 -17.84 10.91 -8.70
CA CYS A 208 -16.43 11.20 -8.54
C CYS A 208 -15.79 11.61 -9.88
N PHE A 209 -15.99 10.79 -10.91
CA PHE A 209 -15.52 11.07 -12.26
C PHE A 209 -16.10 12.38 -12.81
N LEU A 210 -17.42 12.61 -12.72
CA LEU A 210 -18.04 13.85 -13.21
C LEU A 210 -17.44 15.10 -12.54
N LYS A 211 -17.22 15.05 -11.23
CA LYS A 211 -16.68 16.19 -10.47
C LYS A 211 -15.25 16.50 -10.83
N PHE A 212 -14.43 15.46 -11.01
CA PHE A 212 -13.08 15.62 -11.51
C PHE A 212 -13.06 16.22 -12.92
N MET A 213 -13.87 15.66 -13.82
CA MET A 213 -13.95 16.09 -15.23
C MET A 213 -14.42 17.54 -15.37
N GLU A 214 -15.44 17.95 -14.61
CA GLU A 214 -15.90 19.35 -14.53
C GLU A 214 -14.76 20.29 -14.11
N MET A 215 -14.01 19.89 -13.08
CA MET A 215 -12.94 20.69 -12.50
C MET A 215 -11.72 20.81 -13.43
N ILE A 216 -11.19 19.68 -13.92
CA ILE A 216 -10.02 19.72 -14.82
C ILE A 216 -10.37 20.42 -16.12
N SER A 217 -11.61 20.30 -16.61
CA SER A 217 -12.02 20.99 -17.83
C SER A 217 -11.99 22.49 -17.64
N LYS A 218 -12.58 22.98 -16.54
CA LYS A 218 -12.48 24.40 -16.18
C LYS A 218 -11.04 24.87 -15.96
N LYS A 219 -10.16 24.02 -15.43
CA LYS A 219 -8.77 24.39 -15.10
C LYS A 219 -7.92 24.52 -16.37
N TYR A 220 -8.07 23.58 -17.30
CA TYR A 220 -7.13 23.40 -18.39
C TYR A 220 -7.58 23.97 -19.73
N TYR A 221 -8.89 24.20 -19.97
CA TYR A 221 -9.38 24.58 -21.30
C TYR A 221 -8.80 25.88 -21.88
N LYS A 222 -8.42 26.85 -21.03
CA LYS A 222 -7.77 28.09 -21.48
C LYS A 222 -6.32 27.88 -21.91
N LYS A 223 -5.67 26.86 -21.37
CA LYS A 223 -4.25 26.57 -21.63
C LYS A 223 -4.08 25.54 -22.75
N HIS A 224 -5.05 24.65 -22.90
CA HIS A 224 -4.99 23.50 -23.78
C HIS A 224 -6.24 23.48 -24.64
N SER A 225 -6.12 23.96 -25.88
CA SER A 225 -7.20 23.88 -26.88
C SER A 225 -7.47 22.44 -27.32
N PHE A 226 -6.46 21.57 -27.22
CA PHE A 226 -6.58 20.13 -27.32
C PHE A 226 -6.14 19.49 -26.01
N PHE A 227 -6.98 18.64 -25.42
CA PHE A 227 -6.70 17.99 -24.15
C PHE A 227 -7.14 16.53 -24.16
N GLN A 228 -6.37 15.64 -23.55
CA GLN A 228 -6.72 14.23 -23.48
C GLN A 228 -6.94 13.79 -22.03
N VAL A 229 -7.79 12.79 -21.81
CA VAL A 229 -7.98 12.19 -20.49
C VAL A 229 -7.96 10.68 -20.63
N VAL A 230 -6.95 10.06 -20.03
CA VAL A 230 -6.79 8.61 -19.97
C VAL A 230 -7.70 8.06 -18.88
N VAL A 231 -8.56 7.11 -19.24
CA VAL A 231 -9.54 6.47 -18.35
C VAL A 231 -9.47 4.95 -18.51
N GLN A 232 -10.11 4.19 -17.63
CA GLN A 232 -10.34 2.76 -17.83
C GLN A 232 -11.57 2.54 -18.72
N GLN A 233 -11.53 1.51 -19.58
CA GLN A 233 -12.61 1.18 -20.53
C GLN A 233 -14.00 1.11 -19.89
N TRP A 234 -14.11 0.58 -18.67
CA TRP A 234 -15.40 0.47 -17.96
C TRP A 234 -16.12 1.83 -17.80
N LEU A 235 -15.39 2.95 -17.71
CA LEU A 235 -16.00 4.29 -17.65
C LEU A 235 -16.67 4.68 -18.97
N ILE A 236 -16.08 4.28 -20.10
CA ILE A 236 -16.66 4.46 -21.43
C ILE A 236 -17.91 3.60 -21.56
N ASP A 237 -17.82 2.33 -21.15
CA ASP A 237 -18.96 1.41 -21.19
C ASP A 237 -20.12 1.96 -20.37
N ASP A 238 -19.86 2.47 -19.17
CA ASP A 238 -20.84 3.13 -18.32
C ASP A 238 -21.43 4.40 -18.96
N LEU A 239 -20.61 5.23 -19.63
CA LEU A 239 -21.07 6.41 -20.36
C LEU A 239 -21.99 6.03 -21.53
N ASN A 240 -21.70 4.95 -22.24
CA ASN A 240 -22.51 4.47 -23.35
C ASN A 240 -23.83 3.84 -22.87
N ASN A 241 -23.77 3.09 -21.77
CA ASN A 241 -24.91 2.32 -21.25
C ASN A 241 -25.84 3.14 -20.33
N SER A 242 -25.43 4.30 -19.84
CA SER A 242 -26.23 5.13 -18.92
C SER A 242 -26.56 6.51 -19.50
N PRO A 243 -27.77 6.71 -20.08
CA PRO A 243 -28.19 8.00 -20.64
C PRO A 243 -28.12 9.18 -19.65
N GLN A 244 -28.41 8.92 -18.38
CA GLN A 244 -28.33 9.94 -17.32
C GLN A 244 -26.87 10.35 -17.06
N PHE A 245 -25.95 9.38 -16.99
CA PHE A 245 -24.53 9.65 -16.80
C PHE A 245 -23.96 10.39 -18.01
N LYS A 246 -24.29 9.94 -19.23
CA LYS A 246 -23.94 10.59 -20.51
C LYS A 246 -24.36 12.06 -20.55
N THR A 247 -25.61 12.34 -20.20
CA THR A 247 -26.16 13.71 -20.19
C THR A 247 -25.44 14.61 -19.18
N ARG A 248 -25.18 14.09 -17.98
CA ARG A 248 -24.46 14.85 -16.93
C ARG A 248 -23.01 15.10 -17.31
N PHE A 249 -22.36 14.12 -17.94
CA PHE A 249 -20.99 14.24 -18.42
C PHE A 249 -20.90 15.30 -19.53
N LYS A 250 -21.81 15.26 -20.51
CA LYS A 250 -21.91 16.28 -21.57
C LYS A 250 -22.04 17.69 -20.99
N LYS A 251 -22.99 17.91 -20.07
CA LYS A 251 -23.18 19.21 -19.39
C LYS A 251 -21.94 19.70 -18.63
N ALA A 252 -21.13 18.80 -18.08
CA ALA A 252 -19.92 19.15 -17.35
C ALA A 252 -18.78 19.64 -18.28
N LEU A 253 -18.78 19.22 -19.54
CA LEU A 253 -17.72 19.50 -20.51
C LEU A 253 -18.05 20.62 -21.49
N GLU A 254 -19.30 20.71 -21.96
CA GLU A 254 -19.75 21.65 -23.00
C GLU A 254 -19.34 23.11 -22.79
N PRO A 255 -19.31 23.67 -21.55
CA PRO A 255 -18.86 25.05 -21.33
C PRO A 255 -17.38 25.28 -21.64
N TYR A 256 -16.58 24.23 -21.82
CA TYR A 256 -15.12 24.28 -21.87
C TYR A 256 -14.54 23.65 -23.14
N TYR A 257 -15.14 22.54 -23.60
CA TYR A 257 -14.77 21.81 -24.80
C TYR A 257 -16.01 21.58 -25.65
N THR A 258 -16.01 22.16 -26.84
CA THR A 258 -17.11 22.10 -27.81
C THR A 258 -17.06 20.84 -28.64
N ASN A 259 -15.89 20.20 -28.73
CA ASN A 259 -15.67 18.95 -29.43
C ASN A 259 -15.17 17.89 -28.46
N VAL A 260 -15.88 16.76 -28.36
CA VAL A 260 -15.46 15.65 -27.50
C VAL A 260 -15.48 14.36 -28.29
N LEU A 261 -14.33 13.68 -28.32
CA LEU A 261 -14.11 12.38 -28.94
C LEU A 261 -13.89 11.32 -27.86
N ILE A 262 -14.29 10.09 -28.14
CA ILE A 262 -14.04 8.93 -27.29
C ILE A 262 -13.29 7.89 -28.13
N HIS A 263 -12.12 7.49 -27.66
CA HIS A 263 -11.37 6.35 -28.19
C HIS A 263 -11.51 5.21 -27.18
N SER A 264 -12.20 4.16 -27.59
CA SER A 264 -12.43 2.95 -26.81
C SER A 264 -11.63 1.78 -27.40
N SER A 265 -11.68 0.62 -26.72
CA SER A 265 -11.22 -0.65 -27.30
C SER A 265 -11.89 -1.00 -28.63
N ASP A 266 -13.10 -0.47 -28.87
CA ASP A 266 -13.96 -0.85 -29.99
C ASP A 266 -13.86 0.13 -31.18
N GLY A 267 -13.16 1.26 -31.00
CA GLY A 267 -12.90 2.25 -32.03
C GLY A 267 -13.05 3.71 -31.57
N GLU A 268 -13.07 4.61 -32.54
CA GLU A 268 -13.23 6.05 -32.32
C GLU A 268 -14.69 6.47 -32.54
N HIS A 269 -15.22 7.24 -31.61
CA HIS A 269 -16.60 7.71 -31.64
C HIS A 269 -16.71 9.19 -31.27
N GLY A 270 -17.43 9.97 -32.08
CA GLY A 270 -17.82 11.34 -31.73
C GLY A 270 -18.82 11.35 -30.57
N PHE A 271 -18.60 12.22 -29.58
CA PHE A 271 -19.46 12.33 -28.39
C PHE A 271 -20.19 13.68 -28.30
N ILE A 272 -19.47 14.78 -28.50
CA ILE A 272 -20.02 16.13 -28.71
C ILE A 272 -19.42 16.65 -29.99
N ASP A 273 -20.27 17.05 -30.93
CA ASP A 273 -19.88 17.65 -32.20
C ASP A 273 -20.37 19.10 -32.21
N GLY A 274 -19.44 20.03 -32.05
CA GLY A 274 -19.70 21.45 -31.94
C GLY A 274 -18.86 22.25 -32.93
N GLN A 275 -19.43 23.29 -33.52
CA GLN A 275 -18.69 24.07 -34.51
C GLN A 275 -17.57 24.92 -33.86
N GLY A 276 -16.33 24.65 -34.25
CA GLY A 276 -15.14 25.35 -33.75
C GLY A 276 -14.88 25.12 -32.25
N GLY A 277 -13.81 25.73 -31.72
CA GLY A 277 -13.49 25.70 -30.29
C GLY A 277 -12.58 24.55 -29.83
N ASN A 278 -12.53 24.35 -28.51
CA ASN A 278 -11.59 23.41 -27.89
C ASN A 278 -12.06 21.95 -28.01
N SER A 279 -11.10 21.04 -28.13
CA SER A 279 -11.32 19.60 -28.27
C SER A 279 -10.80 18.81 -27.05
N LEU A 280 -11.59 17.83 -26.60
CA LEU A 280 -11.20 16.86 -25.59
C LEU A 280 -11.32 15.43 -26.12
N VAL A 281 -10.32 14.59 -25.86
CA VAL A 281 -10.37 13.16 -26.19
C VAL A 281 -10.35 12.32 -24.92
N LEU A 282 -11.37 11.49 -24.74
CA LEU A 282 -11.39 10.46 -23.70
C LEU A 282 -10.75 9.18 -24.24
N ARG A 283 -9.68 8.72 -23.58
CA ARG A 283 -8.83 7.60 -24.04
C ARG A 283 -8.98 6.39 -23.12
N GLY A 284 -9.95 5.53 -23.40
CA GLY A 284 -10.15 4.25 -22.70
C GLY A 284 -9.45 3.06 -23.36
N ASP A 285 -8.91 3.28 -24.55
CA ASP A 285 -8.08 2.37 -25.34
C ASP A 285 -6.66 2.16 -24.75
N ILE A 286 -6.23 3.01 -23.83
CA ILE A 286 -4.86 2.97 -23.27
C ILE A 286 -4.74 2.02 -22.08
N LEU A 287 -5.70 1.95 -21.17
CA LEU A 287 -5.60 1.11 -19.97
C LEU A 287 -6.30 -0.23 -20.16
N PRO A 288 -5.80 -1.32 -19.54
CA PRO A 288 -4.72 -1.40 -18.54
C PRO A 288 -3.30 -1.47 -19.13
N LYS A 289 -2.29 -1.14 -18.31
CA LYS A 289 -0.86 -1.21 -18.66
C LYS A 289 -0.02 -1.86 -17.57
N PRO A 290 1.13 -2.48 -17.89
CA PRO A 290 2.14 -2.87 -16.90
C PRO A 290 2.50 -1.75 -15.94
N ARG A 291 2.84 -2.09 -14.69
CA ARG A 291 3.04 -1.10 -13.61
C ARG A 291 4.02 0.03 -13.98
N HIS A 292 5.13 -0.28 -14.65
CA HIS A 292 6.12 0.74 -15.02
C HIS A 292 5.58 1.78 -16.02
N GLU A 293 4.79 1.35 -17.01
CA GLU A 293 4.11 2.26 -17.95
C GLU A 293 2.99 3.04 -17.26
N PHE A 294 2.24 2.38 -16.38
CA PHE A 294 1.19 3.03 -15.59
C PHE A 294 1.74 4.15 -14.69
N ILE A 295 2.87 3.90 -14.01
CA ILE A 295 3.58 4.92 -13.23
C ILE A 295 4.13 6.03 -14.16
N SER A 296 4.59 5.69 -15.36
CA SER A 296 4.95 6.70 -16.36
C SER A 296 3.77 7.58 -16.74
N LEU A 297 2.58 7.00 -16.96
CA LEU A 297 1.37 7.77 -17.28
C LEU A 297 1.06 8.77 -16.17
N MET A 298 1.16 8.36 -14.90
CA MET A 298 0.99 9.25 -13.73
C MET A 298 1.99 10.40 -13.73
N LYS A 299 3.27 10.11 -13.94
CA LYS A 299 4.35 11.11 -13.86
C LYS A 299 4.23 12.18 -14.94
N TYR A 300 3.95 11.77 -16.18
CA TYR A 300 3.97 12.66 -17.35
C TYR A 300 2.61 13.28 -17.72
N SER A 301 1.55 12.96 -16.97
CA SER A 301 0.27 13.68 -17.06
C SER A 301 0.37 15.14 -16.57
N VAL A 302 -0.73 15.89 -16.62
CA VAL A 302 -0.84 17.20 -15.96
C VAL A 302 -0.80 17.10 -14.42
N GLU A 303 -0.90 18.24 -13.73
CA GLU A 303 -0.79 18.31 -12.26
C GLU A 303 -1.88 17.49 -11.55
N ASP A 304 -3.12 17.58 -12.01
CA ASP A 304 -4.28 16.93 -11.39
C ASP A 304 -4.44 15.50 -11.89
N ILE A 305 -4.63 14.58 -10.95
CA ILE A 305 -4.84 13.16 -11.22
C ILE A 305 -5.93 12.62 -10.30
N LEU A 306 -6.80 11.75 -10.80
CA LEU A 306 -7.83 11.09 -9.99
C LEU A 306 -7.48 9.62 -9.80
N LEU A 307 -7.31 9.20 -8.55
CA LEU A 307 -6.84 7.86 -8.20
C LEU A 307 -7.76 7.17 -7.17
N THR A 308 -7.81 5.84 -7.23
CA THR A 308 -8.34 4.96 -6.17
C THR A 308 -7.30 3.98 -5.70
N GLY A 309 -7.37 3.65 -4.42
CA GLY A 309 -6.55 2.61 -3.81
C GLY A 309 -5.28 3.17 -3.21
N ASP A 310 -4.83 2.50 -2.16
CA ASP A 310 -3.61 2.80 -1.43
C ASP A 310 -2.35 2.69 -2.32
N GLN A 311 -2.24 1.64 -3.12
CA GLN A 311 -1.06 1.41 -3.97
C GLN A 311 -0.91 2.46 -5.09
N SER A 312 -2.00 2.95 -5.67
CA SER A 312 -1.92 3.95 -6.74
C SER A 312 -1.46 5.32 -6.20
N ILE A 313 -1.89 5.67 -4.98
CA ILE A 313 -1.41 6.86 -4.27
C ILE A 313 0.09 6.75 -4.00
N THR A 314 0.55 5.63 -3.45
CA THR A 314 1.97 5.46 -3.11
C THR A 314 2.86 5.39 -4.35
N ASP A 315 2.37 4.82 -5.44
CA ASP A 315 3.04 4.84 -6.75
C ASP A 315 3.15 6.27 -7.30
N CYS A 316 2.06 7.05 -7.24
CA CYS A 316 2.07 8.46 -7.66
C CYS A 316 3.07 9.29 -6.84
N PHE A 317 3.03 9.19 -5.52
CA PHE A 317 3.96 9.93 -4.65
C PHE A 317 5.42 9.49 -4.80
N SER A 318 5.66 8.22 -5.10
CA SER A 318 6.99 7.69 -5.42
C SER A 318 7.55 8.29 -6.72
N ALA A 319 6.71 8.45 -7.74
CA ALA A 319 7.15 8.93 -9.05
C ALA A 319 7.19 10.46 -9.17
N CYS A 320 6.28 11.16 -8.49
CA CYS A 320 6.06 12.59 -8.64
C CYS A 320 5.29 13.17 -7.44
N SER A 321 6.02 13.71 -6.47
CA SER A 321 5.45 14.34 -5.26
C SER A 321 4.82 15.72 -5.48
N ASN A 322 4.83 16.23 -6.72
CA ASN A 322 4.26 17.53 -7.10
C ASN A 322 2.86 17.43 -7.76
N LYS A 323 2.31 16.22 -7.91
CA LYS A 323 0.94 16.02 -8.44
C LYS A 323 -0.10 16.37 -7.40
N HIS A 324 -1.20 17.00 -7.79
CA HIS A 324 -2.40 17.10 -6.96
C HIS A 324 -3.23 15.82 -7.15
N VAL A 325 -3.15 14.94 -6.15
CA VAL A 325 -3.93 13.69 -6.14
C VAL A 325 -5.32 13.95 -5.59
N TRP A 326 -6.30 13.85 -6.47
CA TRP A 326 -7.71 13.69 -6.11
C TRP A 326 -7.98 12.21 -5.87
N TYR A 327 -8.81 11.90 -4.88
CA TYR A 327 -8.95 10.53 -4.39
C TYR A 327 -10.39 10.07 -4.41
N GLN A 328 -10.65 8.90 -4.98
CA GLN A 328 -11.92 8.21 -4.79
C GLN A 328 -11.80 7.31 -3.57
N ILE A 329 -12.52 7.68 -2.51
CA ILE A 329 -12.67 6.82 -1.32
C ILE A 329 -13.40 5.53 -1.69
N ALA A 330 -12.70 4.39 -1.59
CA ALA A 330 -13.30 3.08 -1.79
C ALA A 330 -14.03 2.62 -0.51
N PRO A 331 -15.26 2.08 -0.58
CA PRO A 331 -16.02 1.77 0.63
C PRO A 331 -15.42 0.68 1.53
N TRP A 332 -14.59 -0.21 0.97
CA TRP A 332 -13.86 -1.25 1.74
C TRP A 332 -12.51 -0.75 2.29
N LYS A 333 -12.17 0.53 2.13
CA LYS A 333 -10.92 1.16 2.59
C LYS A 333 -11.17 2.56 3.20
N THR A 334 -12.28 2.71 3.92
CA THR A 334 -12.65 3.98 4.58
C THR A 334 -11.62 4.40 5.63
N ASP A 335 -11.01 3.47 6.36
CA ASP A 335 -10.08 3.83 7.45
C ASP A 335 -8.78 4.41 6.90
N PHE A 336 -8.30 3.87 5.79
CA PHE A 336 -7.17 4.47 5.09
C PHE A 336 -7.53 5.89 4.64
N ALA A 337 -8.71 6.09 4.05
CA ALA A 337 -9.18 7.41 3.62
C ALA A 337 -9.32 8.39 4.79
N ASP A 338 -9.90 7.97 5.91
CA ASP A 338 -10.13 8.81 7.09
C ASP A 338 -8.82 9.22 7.76
N ASN A 339 -7.86 8.28 7.86
CA ASN A 339 -6.53 8.60 8.39
C ASN A 339 -5.75 9.47 7.41
N LEU A 340 -5.85 9.20 6.11
CA LEU A 340 -5.23 10.03 5.07
C LEU A 340 -5.77 11.45 5.13
N ALA A 341 -7.08 11.66 5.19
CA ALA A 341 -7.72 12.97 5.29
C ALA A 341 -7.23 13.80 6.49
N LYS A 342 -6.94 13.15 7.63
CA LYS A 342 -6.43 13.82 8.83
C LYS A 342 -4.98 14.28 8.71
N CYS A 343 -4.19 13.60 7.88
CA CYS A 343 -2.73 13.78 7.81
C CYS A 343 -2.27 14.48 6.53
N ILE A 344 -3.02 14.34 5.44
CA ILE A 344 -2.67 14.88 4.13
C ILE A 344 -2.90 16.39 4.11
N PRO A 345 -2.02 17.20 3.48
CA PRO A 345 -2.19 18.65 3.40
C PRO A 345 -3.32 19.10 2.45
N ASP A 346 -4.20 18.19 2.03
CA ASP A 346 -5.36 18.50 1.20
C ASP A 346 -6.65 18.46 2.02
N LYS A 347 -7.21 19.65 2.30
CA LYS A 347 -8.46 19.80 3.03
C LYS A 347 -9.68 19.25 2.29
N TYR A 348 -9.60 18.95 1.00
CA TYR A 348 -10.75 18.46 0.23
C TYR A 348 -10.89 16.94 0.21
N ILE A 349 -9.91 16.21 0.76
CA ILE A 349 -9.94 14.74 0.84
C ILE A 349 -10.89 14.25 1.95
N ASP A 350 -11.26 15.12 2.89
CA ASP A 350 -12.00 14.79 4.12
C ASP A 350 -13.46 14.36 3.93
N ASN A 351 -14.04 14.51 2.74
CA ASN A 351 -15.42 14.11 2.49
C ASN A 351 -15.65 13.67 1.04
N PHE A 352 -16.62 12.76 0.86
CA PHE A 352 -17.00 12.18 -0.44
C PHE A 352 -17.42 13.22 -1.49
N ARG A 353 -17.86 14.43 -1.10
CA ARG A 353 -18.35 15.45 -2.04
C ARG A 353 -17.21 16.20 -2.72
N THR A 354 -16.06 16.33 -2.06
CA THR A 354 -14.92 17.14 -2.56
C THR A 354 -13.69 16.32 -2.90
N THR A 355 -13.55 15.11 -2.34
CA THR A 355 -12.34 14.26 -2.45
C THR A 355 -11.97 13.91 -3.88
N CYS A 356 -12.95 13.85 -4.78
CA CYS A 356 -12.77 13.54 -6.20
C CYS A 356 -12.56 14.75 -7.10
N GLY A 357 -12.69 15.97 -6.59
CA GLY A 357 -12.64 17.18 -7.40
C GLY A 357 -13.64 18.21 -6.92
N THR A 358 -13.21 19.46 -6.85
CA THR A 358 -14.08 20.59 -6.54
C THR A 358 -13.59 21.86 -7.22
N LEU A 359 -14.53 22.65 -7.77
CA LEU A 359 -14.20 23.95 -8.35
C LEU A 359 -13.57 24.91 -7.33
N LYS A 360 -13.79 24.70 -6.03
CA LYS A 360 -13.16 25.48 -4.96
C LYS A 360 -11.66 25.19 -4.82
N GLY A 361 -11.20 24.01 -5.24
CA GLY A 361 -9.82 23.56 -5.16
C GLY A 361 -9.02 23.74 -6.44
N ILE A 362 -9.61 24.31 -7.49
CA ILE A 362 -9.03 24.40 -8.84
C ILE A 362 -7.65 25.10 -8.90
N ASN A 363 -7.43 26.07 -8.00
CA ASN A 363 -6.20 26.85 -7.91
C ASN A 363 -5.33 26.45 -6.71
N GLN A 364 -5.70 25.39 -5.98
CA GLN A 364 -4.94 24.92 -4.84
C GLN A 364 -3.62 24.35 -5.32
N LYS A 365 -2.54 24.72 -4.63
CA LYS A 365 -1.24 24.08 -4.76
C LYS A 365 -0.99 23.29 -3.48
N ILE A 366 -0.62 22.04 -3.62
CA ILE A 366 -0.39 21.15 -2.48
C ILE A 366 1.07 20.76 -2.41
N ASN A 367 1.65 20.90 -1.23
CA ASN A 367 3.03 20.49 -0.97
C ASN A 367 3.04 19.24 -0.09
N TYR A 368 3.20 18.08 -0.70
CA TYR A 368 3.26 16.80 0.01
C TYR A 368 4.60 16.53 0.68
N LYS A 369 5.63 17.38 0.53
CA LYS A 369 7.00 17.08 1.03
C LYS A 369 7.04 16.78 2.53
N GLN A 370 6.35 17.57 3.35
CA GLN A 370 6.35 17.37 4.79
C GLN A 370 5.60 16.07 5.17
N PHE A 371 4.43 15.86 4.57
CA PHE A 371 3.64 14.63 4.74
C PHE A 371 4.46 13.38 4.35
N LEU A 372 5.09 13.37 3.17
CA LEU A 372 5.91 12.25 2.71
C LEU A 372 7.17 12.05 3.55
N LYS A 373 7.72 13.12 4.15
CA LYS A 373 8.85 13.01 5.08
C LYS A 373 8.44 12.40 6.41
N GLU A 374 7.27 12.76 6.92
CA GLU A 374 6.70 12.29 8.17
C GLU A 374 6.27 10.82 8.07
N TYR A 375 5.61 10.44 6.98
CA TYR A 375 5.09 9.10 6.75
C TYR A 375 5.97 8.33 5.75
N ASP A 376 7.30 8.33 5.94
CA ASP A 376 8.24 7.56 5.12
C ASP A 376 8.61 6.22 5.78
N PHE A 377 8.09 5.12 5.24
CA PHE A 377 8.41 3.78 5.77
C PHE A 377 9.89 3.45 5.71
N ARG A 378 10.65 4.05 4.79
CA ARG A 378 12.09 3.80 4.72
C ARG A 378 12.86 4.27 5.95
N LYS A 379 12.28 5.23 6.68
CA LYS A 379 12.87 5.77 7.91
C LYS A 379 12.27 5.06 9.12
N LEU A 380 10.95 5.09 9.26
CA LEU A 380 10.26 4.56 10.43
C LEU A 380 10.32 3.02 10.48
N GLY A 381 10.07 2.36 9.36
CA GLY A 381 10.17 0.91 9.23
C GLY A 381 11.58 0.39 9.44
N LYS A 382 12.60 1.14 8.98
CA LYS A 382 14.01 0.77 9.22
C LYS A 382 14.36 0.83 10.70
N VAL A 383 13.92 1.83 11.45
CA VAL A 383 14.13 1.89 12.93
C VAL A 383 13.54 0.64 13.61
N ARG A 384 12.33 0.24 13.21
CA ARG A 384 11.66 -0.96 13.72
C ARG A 384 12.41 -2.24 13.34
N MET A 385 12.92 -2.32 12.11
CA MET A 385 13.69 -3.49 11.65
C MET A 385 15.08 -3.56 12.32
N ASP A 386 15.76 -2.43 12.50
CA ASP A 386 17.03 -2.34 13.21
C ASP A 386 16.88 -2.87 14.65
N SER A 387 15.78 -2.57 15.33
CA SER A 387 15.53 -3.05 16.70
C SER A 387 15.27 -4.55 16.77
N ILE A 388 14.59 -5.13 15.77
CA ILE A 388 14.41 -6.57 15.61
C ILE A 388 15.75 -7.27 15.38
N LEU A 389 16.57 -6.75 14.47
CA LEU A 389 17.91 -7.31 14.22
C LEU A 389 18.76 -7.27 15.50
N ASN A 390 18.75 -6.13 16.19
CA ASN A 390 19.50 -5.96 17.42
C ASN A 390 19.04 -6.93 18.52
N PHE A 391 17.73 -7.16 18.63
CA PHE A 391 17.19 -8.17 19.54
C PHE A 391 17.69 -9.58 19.17
N VAL A 392 17.60 -9.98 17.90
CA VAL A 392 18.02 -11.32 17.44
C VAL A 392 19.52 -11.54 17.62
N TYR A 393 20.35 -10.50 17.46
CA TYR A 393 21.78 -10.61 17.72
C TYR A 393 22.15 -10.83 19.18
N ASN A 394 21.39 -10.20 20.07
CA ASN A 394 21.65 -10.22 21.51
C ASN A 394 20.61 -11.09 22.23
N GLN A 395 20.03 -12.07 21.54
CA GLN A 395 18.90 -12.86 22.05
C GLN A 395 19.29 -13.63 23.33
N ASP A 396 20.55 -14.00 23.47
CA ASP A 396 21.09 -14.68 24.66
C ASP A 396 20.94 -13.82 25.93
N ASP A 397 21.08 -12.49 25.81
CA ASP A 397 20.84 -11.57 26.93
C ASP A 397 19.38 -11.63 27.41
N TYR A 398 18.45 -11.93 26.50
CA TYR A 398 17.02 -12.03 26.78
C TYR A 398 16.55 -13.46 27.05
N LYS A 399 17.43 -14.46 27.07
CA LYS A 399 17.04 -15.88 27.18
C LYS A 399 16.14 -16.15 28.38
N ASP A 400 16.55 -15.68 29.55
CA ASP A 400 15.79 -15.82 30.81
C ASP A 400 14.39 -15.18 30.72
N TYR A 401 14.32 -13.99 30.12
CA TYR A 401 13.07 -13.28 29.92
C TYR A 401 12.12 -14.04 28.98
N MET A 402 12.66 -14.53 27.86
CA MET A 402 11.93 -15.33 26.88
C MET A 402 11.40 -16.62 27.50
N GLU A 403 12.24 -17.35 28.24
CA GLU A 403 11.82 -18.59 28.92
C GLU A 403 10.71 -18.33 29.93
N ILE A 404 10.79 -17.25 30.71
CA ILE A 404 9.74 -16.88 31.66
C ILE A 404 8.42 -16.66 30.93
N ILE A 405 8.39 -15.93 29.82
CA ILE A 405 7.15 -15.66 29.08
C ILE A 405 6.62 -16.95 28.44
N LEU A 406 7.47 -17.74 27.80
CA LEU A 406 7.01 -18.96 27.11
C LEU A 406 6.38 -19.98 28.07
N HIS A 407 6.76 -19.95 29.35
CA HIS A 407 6.26 -20.88 30.38
C HIS A 407 5.35 -20.21 31.42
N SER A 408 4.82 -19.03 31.13
CA SER A 408 3.86 -18.34 31.99
C SER A 408 2.47 -18.32 31.37
N ARG A 409 1.45 -18.39 32.23
CA ARG A 409 0.04 -18.39 31.80
C ARG A 409 -0.55 -17.00 31.66
N ASN A 410 -0.01 -16.03 32.41
CA ASN A 410 -0.53 -14.67 32.47
C ASN A 410 0.58 -13.69 32.91
N LYS A 411 0.27 -12.39 32.84
CA LYS A 411 1.19 -11.29 33.13
C LYS A 411 1.67 -11.33 34.59
N GLU A 412 0.80 -11.67 35.52
CA GLU A 412 1.13 -11.72 36.95
C GLU A 412 2.18 -12.81 37.25
N SER A 413 2.04 -13.99 36.63
CA SER A 413 3.02 -15.06 36.72
C SER A 413 4.40 -14.62 36.19
N VAL A 414 4.43 -13.87 35.08
CA VAL A 414 5.67 -13.28 34.55
C VAL A 414 6.27 -12.30 35.54
N LEU A 415 5.47 -11.38 36.08
CA LEU A 415 5.93 -10.38 37.06
C LEU A 415 6.53 -11.02 38.31
N ASN A 416 5.88 -12.05 38.85
CA ASN A 416 6.37 -12.75 40.05
C ASN A 416 7.68 -13.47 39.77
N LYS A 417 7.79 -14.18 38.63
CA LYS A 417 9.04 -14.84 38.22
C LYS A 417 10.17 -13.85 37.96
N LEU A 418 9.89 -12.71 37.33
CA LEU A 418 10.90 -11.66 37.09
C LEU A 418 11.36 -11.01 38.40
N LYS A 419 10.46 -10.74 39.35
CA LYS A 419 10.82 -10.20 40.67
C LYS A 419 11.70 -11.15 41.46
N ASN A 420 11.43 -12.46 41.42
CA ASN A 420 12.22 -13.46 42.14
C ASN A 420 13.63 -13.69 41.56
N LYS A 421 13.90 -13.20 40.34
CA LYS A 421 15.22 -13.26 39.68
C LYS A 421 16.03 -11.96 39.83
N ILE A 422 15.44 -10.89 40.36
CA ILE A 422 16.10 -9.59 40.63
C ILE A 422 16.47 -9.53 42.09
#